data_AF-A0AAP0W0I2-F1
#
_entry.id   AF-A0AAP0W0I2-F1
#
_cell.length_a   1.000
_cell.length_b   1.000
_cell.length_c   1.000
_cell.angle_alpha   90.00
_cell.angle_beta   90.00
_cell.angle_gamma   90.00
#
_symmetry.space_group_name_H-M   'P 1'
#
loop_
_entity.id
_entity.type
_entity.pdbx_description
1 polymer ?
#
loop_
_entity_poly.entity_id
_entity_poly.type
_entity_poly.pdbx_seq_one_letter_code
_entity_poly.pdbx_strand_id
1 'polypeptide(L)'
;IFAKLINVAVVFLSTSLALNLVTYGISQKLFYLTGYICAFLTVMVLFKKEERKEIDFFTYLLVLALIFIGVVRVAWVVYIQSEPREISDIAAGVLDGYRLSGKRLFLGAFIVAAMMIYGRKVSKKTVSCVKVILLIGMIVTLVAGFYEYFYVTHRRIKLTADAASSSSYMVMFIYCAYLWLCGFHFGKLWRLIDVVFIAVAFLVMVLCGTRITFLAFMGVTFLYYIKALGWRNIIYSKRNIALAVCLMTVVISFTQARWIEAINNIDNYDVNSSTSVGARFSIWASGVNFIEKNIGFSSPDERTEVSRKYIHHIDPKNHTAYN
;
A
#
# COMPACT_ATOMS: atom_id res chain seq x y z
N ILE A 1 1.20 -17.87 26.86
CA ILE A 1 1.22 -18.40 25.46
C ILE A 1 0.85 -17.32 24.45
N PHE A 2 -0.35 -16.72 24.51
CA PHE A 2 -0.82 -15.66 23.60
C PHE A 2 0.15 -14.48 23.41
N ALA A 3 0.70 -13.94 24.50
CA ALA A 3 1.71 -12.88 24.41
C ALA A 3 2.96 -13.30 23.62
N LYS A 4 3.40 -14.57 23.73
CA LYS A 4 4.54 -15.06 22.95
C LYS A 4 4.15 -15.20 21.47
N LEU A 5 2.98 -15.75 21.19
CA LEU A 5 2.48 -15.94 19.81
C LEU A 5 2.28 -14.62 19.06
N ILE A 6 1.70 -13.59 19.70
CA ILE A 6 1.52 -12.28 19.04
C ILE A 6 2.87 -11.61 18.77
N ASN A 7 3.86 -11.75 19.66
CA ASN A 7 5.20 -11.24 19.42
C ASN A 7 5.87 -11.93 18.22
N VAL A 8 5.71 -13.26 18.09
CA VAL A 8 6.19 -14.02 16.92
C VAL A 8 5.48 -13.55 15.64
N ALA A 9 4.15 -13.39 15.68
CA ALA A 9 3.38 -12.91 14.54
C ALA A 9 3.82 -11.51 14.10
N VAL A 10 4.05 -10.59 15.04
CA VAL A 10 4.55 -9.23 14.74
C VAL A 10 5.94 -9.28 14.09
N VAL A 11 6.86 -10.12 14.60
CA VAL A 11 8.19 -10.29 13.98
C VAL A 11 8.08 -10.86 12.57
N PHE A 12 7.28 -11.90 12.36
CA PHE A 12 7.10 -12.50 11.03
C PHE A 12 6.43 -11.54 10.05
N LEU A 13 5.42 -10.80 10.49
CA LEU A 13 4.76 -9.78 9.66
C LEU A 13 5.75 -8.71 9.23
N SER A 14 6.54 -8.18 10.16
CA SER A 14 7.51 -7.13 9.84
C SER A 14 8.67 -7.63 8.99
N THR A 15 9.08 -8.88 9.17
CA THR A 15 10.08 -9.53 8.30
C THR A 15 9.52 -9.73 6.89
N SER A 16 8.25 -10.15 6.77
CA SER A 16 7.55 -10.23 5.49
C SER A 16 7.52 -8.86 4.79
N LEU A 17 7.10 -7.81 5.50
CA LEU A 17 7.08 -6.45 4.98
C LEU A 17 8.47 -5.95 4.55
N ALA A 18 9.50 -6.20 5.37
CA ALA A 18 10.88 -5.83 5.08
C ALA A 18 11.44 -6.51 3.81
N LEU A 19 11.02 -7.75 3.53
CA LEU A 19 11.50 -8.54 2.40
C LEU A 19 10.64 -8.39 1.13
N ASN A 20 9.42 -7.86 1.24
CA ASN A 20 8.42 -7.88 0.17
C ASN A 20 8.87 -7.16 -1.11
N LEU A 21 9.68 -6.12 -0.96
CA LEU A 21 10.20 -5.31 -2.08
C LEU A 21 11.48 -5.87 -2.71
N VAL A 22 12.00 -6.97 -2.20
CA VAL A 22 13.27 -7.57 -2.66
C VAL A 22 13.09 -9.04 -3.06
N THR A 23 12.18 -9.76 -2.39
CA THR A 23 11.94 -11.19 -2.63
C THR A 23 10.46 -11.52 -2.59
N TYR A 24 10.02 -12.42 -3.48
CA TYR A 24 8.63 -12.89 -3.48
C TYR A 24 8.40 -14.06 -2.52
N GLY A 25 9.19 -15.14 -2.63
CA GLY A 25 8.85 -16.43 -2.02
C GLY A 25 8.85 -16.43 -0.49
N ILE A 26 9.91 -15.91 0.14
CA ILE A 26 10.06 -15.93 1.59
C ILE A 26 9.08 -14.97 2.26
N SER A 27 8.96 -13.75 1.73
CA SER A 27 7.99 -12.75 2.20
C SER A 27 6.57 -13.31 2.27
N GLN A 28 6.13 -13.99 1.21
CA GLN A 28 4.79 -14.57 1.14
C GLN A 28 4.56 -15.66 2.17
N LYS A 29 5.50 -16.60 2.31
CA LYS A 29 5.40 -17.69 3.30
C LYS A 29 5.29 -17.15 4.73
N LEU A 30 6.08 -16.12 5.07
CA LEU A 30 6.01 -15.46 6.38
C LEU A 30 4.67 -14.74 6.59
N PHE A 31 4.13 -14.10 5.55
CA PHE A 31 2.79 -13.49 5.61
C PHE A 31 1.70 -14.55 5.88
N TYR A 32 1.73 -15.67 5.17
CA TYR A 32 0.76 -16.76 5.37
C TYR A 32 0.86 -17.34 6.78
N LEU A 33 2.08 -17.62 7.27
CA LEU A 33 2.30 -18.12 8.62
C LEU A 33 1.77 -17.14 9.68
N THR A 34 2.02 -15.85 9.50
CA THR A 34 1.44 -14.80 10.35
C THR A 34 -0.08 -14.84 10.32
N GLY A 35 -0.68 -14.91 9.13
CA GLY A 35 -2.13 -15.01 8.94
C GLY A 35 -2.74 -16.20 9.68
N TYR A 36 -2.11 -17.38 9.62
CA TYR A 36 -2.58 -18.58 10.34
C TYR A 36 -2.46 -18.43 11.86
N ILE A 37 -1.35 -17.89 12.37
CA ILE A 37 -1.19 -17.60 13.80
C ILE A 37 -2.27 -16.60 14.26
N CYS A 38 -2.48 -15.52 13.51
CA CYS A 38 -3.49 -14.51 13.84
C CYS A 38 -4.91 -15.07 13.76
N ALA A 39 -5.24 -15.90 12.77
CA ALA A 39 -6.53 -16.57 12.68
C ALA A 39 -6.79 -17.46 13.92
N PHE A 40 -5.80 -18.26 14.32
CA PHE A 40 -5.88 -19.04 15.56
C PHE A 40 -6.10 -18.14 16.78
N LEU A 41 -5.34 -17.06 16.93
CA LEU A 41 -5.49 -16.11 18.04
C LEU A 41 -6.88 -15.46 18.06
N THR A 42 -7.43 -15.08 16.90
CA THR A 42 -8.76 -14.48 16.77
C THR A 42 -9.86 -15.48 17.10
N VAL A 43 -9.78 -16.73 16.63
CA VAL A 43 -10.76 -17.77 16.98
C VAL A 43 -10.76 -18.05 18.48
N MET A 44 -9.59 -18.05 19.13
CA MET A 44 -9.47 -18.25 20.57
C MET A 44 -10.20 -17.17 21.40
N VAL A 45 -10.43 -15.97 20.85
CA VAL A 45 -11.18 -14.90 21.51
C VAL A 45 -12.65 -15.28 21.70
N LEU A 46 -13.23 -16.09 20.80
CA LEU A 46 -14.62 -16.57 20.92
C LEU A 46 -14.84 -17.37 22.21
N PHE A 47 -13.78 -18.00 22.72
CA PHE A 47 -13.82 -18.80 23.94
C PHE A 47 -13.49 -18.00 25.22
N LYS A 48 -13.13 -16.71 25.10
CA LYS A 48 -12.73 -15.86 26.23
C LYS A 48 -13.60 -14.61 26.33
N LYS A 49 -14.50 -14.57 27.33
CA LYS A 49 -15.42 -13.43 27.53
C LYS A 49 -14.72 -12.09 27.75
N GLU A 50 -13.56 -12.07 28.41
CA GLU A 50 -12.84 -10.83 28.71
C GLU A 50 -12.26 -10.17 27.45
N GLU A 51 -11.64 -10.95 26.56
CA GLU A 51 -10.99 -10.43 25.36
C GLU A 51 -11.99 -9.98 24.29
N ARG A 52 -13.24 -10.46 24.33
CA ARG A 52 -14.32 -9.99 23.45
C ARG A 52 -14.69 -8.53 23.68
N LYS A 53 -14.49 -8.01 24.90
CA LYS A 53 -14.81 -6.61 25.23
C LYS A 53 -13.83 -5.59 24.64
N GLU A 54 -12.66 -6.05 24.18
CA GLU A 54 -11.65 -5.20 23.56
C GLU A 54 -11.95 -4.89 22.08
N ILE A 55 -12.93 -5.58 21.47
CA ILE A 55 -13.32 -5.34 20.07
C ILE A 55 -14.41 -4.28 20.04
N ASP A 56 -14.09 -3.10 19.52
CA ASP A 56 -15.07 -2.04 19.26
C ASP A 56 -15.82 -2.27 17.93
N PHE A 57 -16.97 -1.61 17.79
CA PHE A 57 -17.84 -1.73 16.62
C PHE A 57 -17.12 -1.42 15.30
N PHE A 58 -16.27 -0.39 15.26
CA PHE A 58 -15.56 0.00 14.05
C PHE A 58 -14.51 -1.03 13.65
N THR A 59 -13.82 -1.66 14.61
CA THR A 59 -12.92 -2.78 14.31
C THR A 59 -13.68 -3.96 13.74
N TYR A 60 -14.84 -4.30 14.32
CA TYR A 60 -15.66 -5.38 13.77
C TYR A 60 -16.08 -5.10 12.33
N LEU A 61 -16.55 -3.88 12.05
CA LEU A 61 -16.94 -3.45 10.71
C LEU A 61 -15.76 -3.52 9.72
N LEU A 62 -14.57 -3.08 10.13
CA LEU A 62 -13.36 -3.15 9.31
C LEU A 62 -12.98 -4.59 8.97
N VAL A 63 -12.97 -5.48 9.97
CA VAL A 63 -12.64 -6.91 9.77
C VAL A 63 -13.67 -7.56 8.84
N LEU A 64 -14.95 -7.29 9.06
CA LEU A 64 -16.03 -7.81 8.20
C LEU A 64 -15.91 -7.29 6.77
N ALA A 65 -15.62 -6.01 6.58
CA ALA A 65 -15.40 -5.41 5.26
C ALA A 65 -14.21 -6.07 4.53
N LEU A 66 -13.10 -6.30 5.23
CA LEU A 66 -11.92 -6.96 4.64
C LEU A 66 -12.22 -8.42 4.25
N ILE A 67 -12.96 -9.16 5.09
CA ILE A 67 -13.41 -10.52 4.78
C ILE A 67 -14.32 -10.49 3.55
N PHE A 68 -15.32 -9.61 3.54
CA PHE A 68 -16.28 -9.50 2.45
C PHE A 68 -15.60 -9.18 1.12
N ILE A 69 -14.71 -8.18 1.08
CA ILE A 69 -13.95 -7.85 -0.13
C ILE A 69 -13.06 -9.02 -0.55
N GLY A 70 -12.41 -9.71 0.39
CA GLY A 70 -11.60 -10.88 0.11
C GLY A 70 -12.41 -12.02 -0.51
N VAL A 71 -13.56 -12.33 0.06
CA VAL A 71 -14.48 -13.37 -0.42
C VAL A 71 -15.06 -13.01 -1.78
N VAL A 72 -15.55 -11.78 -1.98
CA VAL A 72 -16.11 -11.33 -3.26
C VAL A 72 -15.07 -11.46 -4.38
N ARG A 73 -13.79 -11.11 -4.14
CA ARG A 73 -12.73 -11.30 -5.14
C ARG A 73 -12.50 -12.76 -5.49
N VAL A 74 -12.43 -13.64 -4.49
CA VAL A 74 -12.21 -15.08 -4.74
C VAL A 74 -13.43 -15.71 -5.42
N ALA A 75 -14.63 -15.36 -4.97
CA ALA A 75 -15.89 -15.83 -5.55
C ALA A 75 -16.03 -15.39 -7.01
N TRP A 76 -15.69 -14.13 -7.33
CA TRP A 76 -15.66 -13.63 -8.70
C TRP A 76 -14.69 -14.44 -9.58
N VAL A 77 -13.47 -14.74 -9.10
CA VAL A 77 -12.52 -15.56 -9.87
C VAL A 77 -13.05 -16.96 -10.10
N VAL A 78 -13.59 -17.62 -9.07
CA VAL A 78 -14.16 -18.97 -9.19
C VAL A 78 -15.33 -18.98 -10.17
N TYR A 79 -16.19 -17.97 -10.12
CA TYR A 79 -17.30 -17.81 -11.05
C TYR A 79 -16.81 -17.71 -12.50
N ILE A 80 -15.90 -16.77 -12.79
CA ILE A 80 -15.37 -16.58 -14.16
C ILE A 80 -14.64 -17.84 -14.68
N GLN A 81 -13.91 -18.54 -13.82
CA GLN A 81 -13.21 -19.77 -14.20
C GLN A 81 -14.13 -20.99 -14.35
N SER A 82 -15.34 -20.96 -13.78
CA SER A 82 -16.31 -22.06 -13.88
C SER A 82 -17.10 -22.04 -15.18
N GLU A 83 -17.16 -20.90 -15.87
CA GLU A 83 -17.86 -20.79 -17.14
C GLU A 83 -16.94 -21.23 -18.31
N PRO A 84 -17.47 -21.99 -19.28
CA PRO A 84 -16.71 -22.40 -20.45
C PRO A 84 -16.54 -21.20 -21.40
N ARG A 85 -15.55 -20.36 -21.13
CA ARG A 85 -15.13 -19.24 -21.98
C ARG A 85 -13.64 -19.35 -22.28
N GLU A 86 -13.23 -18.95 -23.47
CA GLU A 86 -11.81 -18.72 -23.75
C GLU A 86 -11.35 -17.49 -22.96
N ILE A 87 -10.36 -17.68 -22.10
CA ILE A 87 -9.75 -16.63 -21.28
C ILE A 87 -8.38 -16.35 -21.86
N SER A 88 -8.07 -15.09 -22.18
CA SER A 88 -6.74 -14.72 -22.66
C SER A 88 -5.67 -14.94 -21.57
N ASP A 89 -4.41 -15.17 -21.95
CA ASP A 89 -3.31 -15.32 -20.98
C ASP A 89 -3.19 -14.10 -20.05
N ILE A 90 -3.46 -12.91 -20.59
CA ILE A 90 -3.46 -11.65 -19.83
C ILE A 90 -4.59 -11.66 -18.80
N ALA A 91 -5.80 -12.04 -19.20
CA ALA A 91 -6.93 -12.17 -18.29
C ALA A 91 -6.71 -13.26 -17.23
N ALA A 92 -6.06 -14.38 -17.58
CA ALA A 92 -5.67 -15.42 -16.63
C ALA A 92 -4.72 -14.86 -15.56
N GLY A 93 -3.70 -14.09 -15.95
CA GLY A 93 -2.81 -13.40 -15.02
C GLY A 93 -3.53 -12.40 -14.10
N VAL A 94 -4.51 -11.66 -14.63
CA VAL A 94 -5.36 -10.77 -13.82
C VAL A 94 -6.17 -11.57 -12.81
N LEU A 95 -6.83 -12.66 -13.23
CA LEU A 95 -7.62 -13.52 -12.35
C LEU A 95 -6.77 -14.11 -11.23
N ASP A 96 -5.55 -14.57 -11.52
CA ASP A 96 -4.62 -15.06 -10.51
C ASP A 96 -4.22 -13.96 -9.51
N GLY A 97 -3.99 -12.73 -9.99
CA GLY A 97 -3.77 -11.56 -9.14
C GLY A 97 -4.95 -11.26 -8.21
N TYR A 98 -6.19 -11.34 -8.70
CA TYR A 98 -7.40 -11.16 -7.90
C TYR A 98 -7.59 -12.30 -6.89
N ARG A 99 -7.31 -13.54 -7.28
CA ARG A 99 -7.36 -14.71 -6.39
C ARG A 99 -6.35 -14.59 -5.26
N LEU A 100 -5.11 -14.23 -5.59
CA LEU A 100 -4.02 -14.08 -4.64
C LEU A 100 -4.30 -12.92 -3.66
N SER A 101 -4.70 -11.76 -4.18
CA SER A 101 -5.05 -10.59 -3.36
C SER A 101 -6.28 -10.86 -2.49
N GLY A 102 -7.31 -11.56 -2.98
CA GLY A 102 -8.48 -11.95 -2.21
C GLY A 102 -8.13 -12.85 -1.01
N LYS A 103 -7.29 -13.88 -1.22
CA LYS A 103 -6.76 -14.72 -0.14
C LYS A 103 -5.96 -13.91 0.88
N ARG A 104 -5.13 -12.96 0.43
CA ARG A 104 -4.33 -12.11 1.31
C ARG A 104 -5.18 -11.11 2.11
N LEU A 105 -6.24 -10.56 1.52
CA LEU A 105 -7.19 -9.69 2.23
C LEU A 105 -7.94 -10.45 3.31
N PHE A 106 -8.39 -11.66 3.00
CA PHE A 106 -9.04 -12.53 3.99
C PHE A 106 -8.13 -12.82 5.18
N LEU A 107 -6.88 -13.24 4.95
CA LEU A 107 -5.90 -13.43 6.03
C LEU A 107 -5.52 -12.12 6.73
N GLY A 108 -5.41 -11.03 5.97
CA GLY A 108 -5.16 -9.69 6.48
C GLY A 108 -6.21 -9.23 7.48
N ALA A 109 -7.48 -9.62 7.28
CA ALA A 109 -8.55 -9.34 8.22
C ALA A 109 -8.29 -9.94 9.60
N PHE A 110 -7.82 -11.20 9.66
CA PHE A 110 -7.42 -11.84 10.92
C PHE A 110 -6.19 -11.21 11.54
N ILE A 111 -5.21 -10.79 10.72
CA ILE A 111 -4.04 -10.06 11.21
C ILE A 111 -4.48 -8.76 11.88
N VAL A 112 -5.33 -7.95 11.22
CA VAL A 112 -5.87 -6.71 11.79
C VAL A 112 -6.63 -6.99 13.08
N ALA A 113 -7.54 -7.98 13.09
CA ALA A 113 -8.28 -8.37 14.29
C ALA A 113 -7.35 -8.74 15.46
N ALA A 114 -6.35 -9.60 15.21
CA ALA A 114 -5.40 -10.01 16.23
C ALA A 114 -4.53 -8.85 16.75
N MET A 115 -4.11 -7.93 15.88
CA MET A 115 -3.35 -6.74 16.29
C MET A 115 -4.18 -5.79 17.14
N MET A 116 -5.48 -5.65 16.87
CA MET A 116 -6.36 -4.80 17.69
C MET A 116 -6.56 -5.40 19.09
N ILE A 117 -6.81 -6.72 19.17
CA ILE A 117 -7.10 -7.41 20.43
C ILE A 117 -5.84 -7.59 21.29
N TYR A 118 -4.74 -7.99 20.67
CA TYR A 118 -3.52 -8.39 21.38
C TYR A 118 -2.35 -7.41 21.19
N GLY A 119 -2.50 -6.34 20.40
CA GLY A 119 -1.41 -5.40 20.10
C GLY A 119 -0.81 -4.74 21.34
N ARG A 120 -1.63 -4.48 22.37
CA ARG A 120 -1.15 -3.96 23.67
C ARG A 120 -0.27 -4.95 24.44
N LYS A 121 -0.35 -6.26 24.13
CA LYS A 121 0.44 -7.33 24.73
C LYS A 121 1.79 -7.56 24.02
N VAL A 122 2.08 -6.78 22.97
CA VAL A 122 3.37 -6.83 22.26
C VAL A 122 4.46 -6.25 23.18
N SER A 123 5.57 -6.98 23.31
CA SER A 123 6.63 -6.60 24.22
C SER A 123 7.44 -5.43 23.67
N LYS A 124 7.98 -4.57 24.56
CA LYS A 124 8.86 -3.47 24.17
C LYS A 124 10.10 -3.95 23.38
N LYS A 125 10.65 -5.10 23.78
CA LYS A 125 11.77 -5.75 23.06
C LYS A 125 11.39 -6.11 21.63
N THR A 126 10.18 -6.63 21.43
CA THR A 126 9.67 -6.97 20.10
C THR A 126 9.48 -5.73 19.24
N VAL A 127 8.91 -4.64 19.79
CA VAL A 127 8.79 -3.36 19.07
C VAL A 127 10.14 -2.84 18.62
N SER A 128 11.14 -2.86 19.52
CA SER A 128 12.52 -2.45 19.20
C SER A 128 13.13 -3.31 18.09
N CYS A 129 13.01 -4.63 18.21
CA CYS A 129 13.51 -5.58 17.21
C CYS A 129 12.88 -5.34 15.83
N VAL A 130 11.56 -5.18 15.80
CA VAL A 130 10.83 -4.96 14.55
C VAL A 130 11.16 -3.62 13.90
N LYS A 131 11.37 -2.53 14.67
CA LYS A 131 11.86 -1.27 14.10
C LYS A 131 13.19 -1.46 13.37
N VAL A 132 14.11 -2.22 13.98
CA VAL A 132 15.42 -2.52 13.37
C VAL A 132 15.26 -3.38 12.11
N ILE A 133 14.42 -4.42 12.14
CA ILE A 133 14.12 -5.27 10.97
C ILE A 133 13.59 -4.43 9.81
N LEU A 134 12.61 -3.55 10.07
CA LEU A 134 12.04 -2.70 9.04
C LEU A 134 13.05 -1.70 8.50
N LEU A 135 13.90 -1.10 9.35
CA LEU A 135 14.96 -0.20 8.91
C LEU A 135 15.97 -0.91 8.01
N ILE A 136 16.47 -2.08 8.42
CA ILE A 136 17.39 -2.88 7.61
C ILE A 136 16.73 -3.23 6.27
N GLY A 137 15.48 -3.70 6.29
CA GLY A 137 14.73 -4.01 5.07
C GLY A 137 14.58 -2.81 4.13
N MET A 138 14.31 -1.63 4.68
CA MET A 138 14.19 -0.40 3.90
C MET A 138 15.54 0.06 3.33
N ILE A 139 16.64 -0.10 4.07
CA ILE A 139 18.00 0.17 3.57
C ILE A 139 18.35 -0.78 2.44
N VAL A 140 18.09 -2.09 2.60
CA VAL A 140 18.31 -3.09 1.54
C VAL A 140 17.47 -2.75 0.31
N THR A 141 16.21 -2.35 0.51
CA THR A 141 15.32 -1.90 -0.56
C THR A 141 15.88 -0.67 -1.28
N LEU A 142 16.46 0.30 -0.55
CA LEU A 142 17.09 1.47 -1.15
C LEU A 142 18.32 1.10 -1.97
N VAL A 143 19.18 0.21 -1.48
CA VAL A 143 20.36 -0.28 -2.21
C VAL A 143 19.94 -1.00 -3.49
N ALA A 144 18.95 -1.90 -3.40
CA ALA A 144 18.39 -2.59 -4.56
C ALA A 144 17.75 -1.59 -5.55
N GLY A 145 17.05 -0.57 -5.05
CA GLY A 145 16.49 0.51 -5.86
C GLY A 145 17.55 1.33 -6.59
N PHE A 146 18.64 1.70 -5.92
CA PHE A 146 19.74 2.38 -6.60
C PHE A 146 20.38 1.51 -7.68
N TYR A 147 20.56 0.22 -7.41
CA TYR A 147 21.06 -0.72 -8.42
C TYR A 147 20.15 -0.76 -9.65
N GLU A 148 18.84 -0.92 -9.45
CA GLU A 148 17.86 -0.95 -10.55
C GLU A 148 17.80 0.39 -11.31
N TYR A 149 17.86 1.51 -10.60
CA TYR A 149 17.81 2.85 -11.17
C TYR A 149 19.05 3.14 -12.04
N PHE A 150 20.25 2.91 -11.50
CA PHE A 150 21.49 3.30 -12.18
C PHE A 150 22.00 2.27 -13.18
N TYR A 151 21.69 0.98 -13.04
CA TYR A 151 22.33 -0.07 -13.86
C TYR A 151 21.35 -0.90 -14.71
N VAL A 152 20.05 -0.88 -14.43
CA VAL A 152 19.08 -1.75 -15.14
C VAL A 152 18.12 -0.95 -16.00
N THR A 153 17.42 0.01 -15.40
CA THR A 153 16.28 0.67 -16.06
C THR A 153 16.58 2.09 -16.53
N HIS A 154 17.52 2.79 -15.87
CA HIS A 154 17.75 4.23 -16.05
C HIS A 154 16.46 5.07 -15.95
N ARG A 155 15.46 4.54 -15.24
CA ARG A 155 14.10 5.07 -15.12
C ARG A 155 13.57 4.77 -13.71
N ARG A 156 12.29 5.09 -13.47
CA ARG A 156 11.60 4.79 -12.21
C ARG A 156 11.76 3.31 -11.83
N ILE A 157 12.12 3.06 -10.59
CA ILE A 157 12.27 1.70 -10.06
C ILE A 157 10.92 1.02 -9.88
N LYS A 158 10.86 -0.28 -10.16
CA LYS A 158 9.72 -1.15 -9.95
C LYS A 158 9.97 -2.21 -8.89
N LEU A 159 11.22 -2.60 -8.67
CA LEU A 159 11.59 -3.66 -7.72
C LEU A 159 10.79 -4.94 -8.02
N THR A 160 10.15 -5.53 -7.02
CA THR A 160 9.29 -6.72 -7.13
C THR A 160 7.84 -6.40 -7.54
N ALA A 161 7.52 -5.21 -8.05
CA ALA A 161 6.15 -4.89 -8.49
C ALA A 161 6.06 -4.73 -10.01
N ASP A 162 4.86 -4.90 -10.56
CA ASP A 162 4.63 -4.77 -12.02
C ASP A 162 4.79 -3.31 -12.50
N ALA A 163 4.60 -2.35 -11.59
CA ALA A 163 4.68 -0.93 -11.84
C ALA A 163 5.31 -0.17 -10.67
N ALA A 164 6.05 0.90 -10.98
CA ALA A 164 6.67 1.79 -9.99
C ALA A 164 5.67 2.41 -8.99
N SER A 165 4.44 2.63 -9.44
CA SER A 165 3.34 3.07 -8.57
C SER A 165 3.02 2.04 -7.50
N SER A 166 2.97 0.76 -7.87
CA SER A 166 2.69 -0.33 -6.94
C SER A 166 3.79 -0.44 -5.87
N SER A 167 5.06 -0.34 -6.26
CA SER A 167 6.20 -0.32 -5.33
C SER A 167 6.12 0.87 -4.38
N SER A 168 5.79 2.06 -4.89
CA SER A 168 5.62 3.25 -4.04
C SER A 168 4.47 3.10 -3.02
N TYR A 169 3.37 2.43 -3.39
CA TYR A 169 2.27 2.14 -2.46
C TYR A 169 2.71 1.15 -1.38
N MET A 170 3.50 0.14 -1.73
CA MET A 170 4.07 -0.80 -0.77
C MET A 170 5.03 -0.11 0.21
N VAL A 171 5.91 0.78 -0.27
CA VAL A 171 6.78 1.59 0.60
C VAL A 171 5.95 2.45 1.55
N MET A 172 4.88 3.09 1.05
CA MET A 172 3.98 3.89 1.87
C MET A 172 3.27 3.06 2.95
N PHE A 173 2.88 1.82 2.62
CA PHE A 173 2.30 0.90 3.59
C PHE A 173 3.30 0.52 4.70
N ILE A 174 4.54 0.20 4.32
CA ILE A 174 5.63 -0.08 5.29
C ILE A 174 5.89 1.17 6.15
N TYR A 175 5.85 2.36 5.55
CA TYR A 175 6.02 3.63 6.25
C TYR A 175 4.92 3.87 7.30
N CYS A 176 3.65 3.65 6.95
CA CYS A 176 2.53 3.72 7.90
C CYS A 176 2.70 2.72 9.06
N ALA A 177 3.10 1.48 8.76
CA ALA A 177 3.37 0.47 9.77
C ALA A 177 4.52 0.89 10.71
N TYR A 178 5.56 1.50 10.18
CA TYR A 178 6.69 2.01 10.96
C TYR A 178 6.29 3.19 11.86
N LEU A 179 5.51 4.14 11.34
CA LEU A 179 5.01 5.27 12.13
C LEU A 179 4.14 4.82 13.31
N TRP A 180 3.36 3.75 13.15
CA TRP A 180 2.62 3.15 14.27
C TRP A 180 3.57 2.70 15.40
N LEU A 181 4.71 2.10 15.06
CA LEU A 181 5.73 1.68 16.03
C LEU A 181 6.41 2.87 16.73
N CYS A 182 6.48 4.03 16.07
CA CYS A 182 7.07 5.23 16.63
C CYS A 182 6.31 5.75 17.87
N GLY A 183 5.02 5.43 18.01
CA GLY A 183 4.23 5.82 19.18
C GLY A 183 4.64 5.14 20.50
N PHE A 184 5.42 4.07 20.46
CA PHE A 184 5.70 3.25 21.66
C PHE A 184 7.01 3.57 22.39
N HIS A 185 7.97 4.27 21.78
CA HIS A 185 9.32 4.48 22.37
C HIS A 185 9.79 5.94 22.26
N PHE A 186 10.17 6.51 23.40
CA PHE A 186 10.68 7.87 23.51
C PHE A 186 12.11 7.84 24.06
N GLY A 187 13.10 7.83 23.16
CA GLY A 187 14.52 7.93 23.50
C GLY A 187 15.27 8.73 22.43
N LYS A 188 16.40 9.37 22.78
CA LYS A 188 17.20 10.15 21.81
C LYS A 188 17.70 9.28 20.64
N LEU A 189 18.21 8.09 20.94
CA LEU A 189 18.67 7.13 19.92
C LEU A 189 17.52 6.66 19.01
N TRP A 190 16.38 6.31 19.59
CA TRP A 190 15.21 5.88 18.81
C TRP A 190 14.66 6.98 17.89
N ARG A 191 14.69 8.24 18.34
CA ARG A 191 14.35 9.37 17.47
C ARG A 191 15.30 9.51 16.27
N LEU A 192 16.59 9.28 16.47
CA LEU A 192 17.55 9.27 15.35
C LEU A 192 17.23 8.15 14.37
N ILE A 193 16.98 6.92 14.86
CA ILE A 193 16.58 5.77 14.04
C ILE A 193 15.31 6.09 13.25
N ASP A 194 14.32 6.72 13.88
CA ASP A 194 13.07 7.10 13.21
C ASP A 194 13.29 8.13 12.10
N VAL A 195 14.15 9.13 12.32
CA VAL A 195 14.53 10.11 11.28
C VAL A 195 15.27 9.44 10.12
N VAL A 196 16.21 8.54 10.40
CA VAL A 196 16.92 7.78 9.37
C VAL A 196 15.94 6.95 8.56
N PHE A 197 14.99 6.27 9.21
CA PHE A 197 13.96 5.49 8.52
C PHE A 197 13.10 6.37 7.59
N ILE A 198 12.63 7.52 8.08
CA ILE A 198 11.84 8.49 7.30
C ILE A 198 12.64 8.94 6.06
N ALA A 199 13.93 9.26 6.23
CA ALA A 199 14.80 9.68 5.14
C ALA A 199 15.01 8.58 4.09
N VAL A 200 15.30 7.35 4.52
CA VAL A 200 15.47 6.20 3.61
C VAL A 200 14.16 5.92 2.85
N ALA A 201 13.02 5.89 3.54
CA ALA A 201 11.71 5.69 2.92
C ALA A 201 11.40 6.77 1.88
N PHE A 202 11.70 8.04 2.20
CA PHE A 202 11.54 9.17 1.27
C PHE A 202 12.40 8.98 0.01
N LEU A 203 13.68 8.61 0.15
CA LEU A 203 14.56 8.35 -0.99
C LEU A 203 14.03 7.24 -1.90
N VAL A 204 13.56 6.12 -1.33
CA VAL A 204 12.95 5.04 -2.13
C VAL A 204 11.72 5.56 -2.89
N MET A 205 10.86 6.36 -2.26
CA MET A 205 9.71 6.96 -2.95
C MET A 205 10.13 7.92 -4.07
N VAL A 206 11.22 8.69 -3.89
CA VAL A 206 11.77 9.56 -4.94
C VAL A 206 12.20 8.72 -6.14
N LEU A 207 12.88 7.60 -5.92
CA LEU A 207 13.27 6.66 -6.99
C LEU A 207 12.06 6.04 -7.71
N CYS A 208 10.96 5.77 -7.00
CA CYS A 208 9.71 5.30 -7.63
C CYS A 208 9.03 6.41 -8.46
N GLY A 209 9.18 7.68 -8.07
CA GLY A 209 8.70 8.83 -8.83
C GLY A 209 7.17 8.94 -8.97
N THR A 210 6.41 8.47 -7.95
CA THR A 210 4.94 8.49 -7.95
C THR A 210 4.40 9.71 -7.20
N ARG A 211 3.68 10.59 -7.91
CA ARG A 211 3.21 11.88 -7.38
C ARG A 211 2.28 11.75 -6.17
N ILE A 212 1.28 10.88 -6.28
CA ILE A 212 0.26 10.66 -5.23
C ILE A 212 0.90 10.15 -3.92
N THR A 213 1.95 9.33 -4.01
CA THR A 213 2.63 8.84 -2.80
C THR A 213 3.43 9.90 -2.09
N PHE A 214 3.95 10.93 -2.80
CA PHE A 214 4.58 12.07 -2.12
C PHE A 214 3.57 12.87 -1.32
N LEU A 215 2.39 13.14 -1.90
CA LEU A 215 1.29 13.79 -1.17
C LEU A 215 0.86 12.95 0.03
N ALA A 216 0.69 11.64 -0.16
CA ALA A 216 0.33 10.73 0.93
C ALA A 216 1.40 10.70 2.03
N PHE A 217 2.68 10.68 1.67
CA PHE A 217 3.79 10.73 2.62
C PHE A 217 3.75 12.01 3.45
N MET A 218 3.61 13.17 2.80
CA MET A 218 3.49 14.45 3.51
C MET A 218 2.26 14.47 4.41
N GLY A 219 1.09 14.08 3.89
CA GLY A 219 -0.16 14.06 4.62
C GLY A 219 -0.13 13.14 5.84
N VAL A 220 0.33 11.90 5.69
CA VAL A 220 0.42 10.94 6.80
C VAL A 220 1.47 11.37 7.83
N THR A 221 2.62 11.90 7.39
CA THR A 221 3.64 12.42 8.32
C THR A 221 3.10 13.60 9.12
N PHE A 222 2.37 14.50 8.45
CA PHE A 222 1.73 15.65 9.09
C PHE A 222 0.65 15.22 10.09
N LEU A 223 -0.23 14.30 9.71
CA LEU A 223 -1.24 13.74 10.60
C LEU A 223 -0.63 13.04 11.82
N TYR A 224 0.46 12.29 11.61
CA TYR A 224 1.21 11.67 12.70
C TYR A 224 1.78 12.73 13.65
N TYR A 225 2.34 13.81 13.11
CA TYR A 225 2.89 14.91 13.90
C TYR A 225 1.80 15.63 14.71
N ILE A 226 0.63 15.89 14.09
CA ILE A 226 -0.55 16.42 14.78
C ILE A 226 -0.96 15.53 15.94
N LYS A 227 -1.05 14.21 15.71
CA LYS A 227 -1.37 13.25 16.75
C LYS A 227 -0.35 13.25 17.89
N ALA A 228 0.94 13.37 17.57
CA ALA A 228 2.02 13.28 18.55
C ALA A 228 2.21 14.55 19.40
N LEU A 229 2.08 15.74 18.80
CA LEU A 229 2.37 17.01 19.48
C LEU A 229 1.14 17.87 19.76
N GLY A 230 0.00 17.57 19.12
CA GLY A 230 -1.19 18.41 19.14
C GLY A 230 -1.10 19.57 18.15
N TRP A 231 -2.22 19.89 17.49
CA TRP A 231 -2.34 20.94 16.47
C TRP A 231 -1.79 22.30 16.91
N ARG A 232 -2.07 22.72 18.16
CA ARG A 232 -1.62 24.00 18.70
C ARG A 232 -0.10 24.13 18.74
N ASN A 233 0.61 23.09 19.18
CA ASN A 233 2.07 23.12 19.29
C ASN A 233 2.78 23.15 17.92
N ILE A 234 2.10 22.72 16.86
CA ILE A 234 2.65 22.74 15.49
C ILE A 234 2.59 24.15 14.94
N ILE A 235 1.43 24.82 15.07
CA ILE A 235 1.19 26.14 14.46
C ILE A 235 1.84 27.25 15.25
N TYR A 236 1.87 27.17 16.58
CA TYR A 236 2.40 28.27 17.40
C TYR A 236 3.92 28.17 17.63
N SER A 237 4.57 27.06 17.27
CA SER A 237 6.02 26.92 17.43
C SER A 237 6.78 27.33 16.16
N LYS A 238 7.51 28.44 16.22
CA LYS A 238 8.38 28.93 15.13
C LYS A 238 9.34 27.85 14.60
N ARG A 239 9.88 27.00 15.50
CA ARG A 239 10.78 25.89 15.12
C ARG A 239 10.06 24.84 14.26
N ASN A 240 8.85 24.45 14.66
CA ASN A 240 8.10 23.42 13.95
C ASN A 240 7.61 23.93 12.59
N ILE A 241 7.23 25.22 12.51
CA ILE A 241 6.93 25.89 11.23
C ILE A 241 8.16 25.87 10.32
N ALA A 242 9.34 26.28 10.82
CA ALA A 242 10.57 26.28 10.03
C ALA A 242 10.94 24.88 9.50
N LEU A 243 10.80 23.84 10.33
CA LEU A 243 11.00 22.45 9.92
C LEU A 243 9.99 21.99 8.86
N ALA A 244 8.72 22.36 9.01
CA ALA A 244 7.68 22.02 8.05
C ALA A 244 7.92 22.71 6.69
N VAL A 245 8.30 23.98 6.69
CA VAL A 245 8.67 24.72 5.47
C VAL A 245 9.90 24.08 4.82
N CYS A 246 10.94 23.77 5.59
CA CYS A 246 12.14 23.09 5.06
C CYS A 246 11.80 21.74 4.41
N LEU A 247 11.00 20.91 5.09
CA LEU A 247 10.54 19.63 4.54
C LEU A 247 9.76 19.84 3.24
N MET A 248 8.84 20.80 3.20
CA MET A 248 8.06 21.11 2.01
C MET A 248 8.94 21.58 0.86
N THR A 249 9.93 22.45 1.12
CA THR A 249 10.92 22.87 0.12
C THR A 249 11.68 21.68 -0.45
N VAL A 250 12.21 20.79 0.41
CA VAL A 250 12.92 19.58 -0.03
C VAL A 250 12.02 18.71 -0.92
N VAL A 251 10.79 18.43 -0.48
CA VAL A 251 9.86 17.62 -1.29
C VAL A 251 9.57 18.27 -2.63
N ILE A 252 9.31 19.57 -2.67
CA ILE A 252 9.06 20.31 -3.90
C ILE A 252 10.29 20.23 -4.82
N SER A 253 11.50 20.50 -4.32
CA SER A 253 12.73 20.46 -5.11
C SER A 253 12.98 19.08 -5.76
N PHE A 254 12.74 17.99 -5.03
CA PHE A 254 12.92 16.63 -5.58
C PHE A 254 11.77 16.16 -6.48
N THR A 255 10.62 16.85 -6.48
CA THR A 255 9.42 16.41 -7.21
C THR A 255 8.94 17.39 -8.30
N GLN A 256 9.57 18.57 -8.42
CA GLN A 256 9.16 19.66 -9.30
C GLN A 256 8.95 19.22 -10.75
N ALA A 257 9.90 18.48 -11.34
CA ALA A 257 9.80 18.03 -12.73
C ALA A 257 8.52 17.22 -13.00
N ARG A 258 8.07 16.44 -12.00
CA ARG A 258 6.84 15.66 -12.09
C ARG A 258 5.59 16.52 -11.99
N TRP A 259 5.62 17.60 -11.21
CA TRP A 259 4.50 18.54 -11.12
C TRP A 259 4.33 19.34 -12.39
N ILE A 260 5.43 19.84 -12.97
CA ILE A 260 5.41 20.56 -14.24
C ILE A 260 4.89 19.66 -15.36
N GLU A 261 5.37 18.42 -15.45
CA GLU A 261 4.85 17.42 -16.39
C GLU A 261 3.34 17.18 -16.20
N ALA A 262 2.83 17.22 -14.97
CA ALA A 262 1.40 17.04 -14.69
C ALA A 262 0.56 18.21 -15.23
N ILE A 263 0.99 19.44 -14.93
CA ILE A 263 0.31 20.67 -15.35
C ILE A 263 0.31 20.76 -16.87
N ASN A 264 1.47 20.55 -17.51
CA ASN A 264 1.56 20.56 -18.97
C ASN A 264 0.66 19.50 -19.63
N ASN A 265 0.49 18.32 -19.01
CA ASN A 265 -0.40 17.28 -19.54
C ASN A 265 -1.89 17.65 -19.39
N ILE A 266 -2.25 18.46 -18.40
CA ILE A 266 -3.62 18.95 -18.18
C ILE A 266 -3.90 20.08 -19.16
N ASP A 267 -3.01 21.07 -19.23
CA ASP A 267 -3.17 22.26 -20.06
C ASP A 267 -3.22 21.91 -21.57
N ASN A 268 -2.52 20.85 -21.97
CA ASN A 268 -2.50 20.38 -23.36
C ASN A 268 -3.41 19.19 -23.62
N TYR A 269 -4.37 18.87 -22.73
CA TYR A 269 -5.23 17.70 -22.88
C TYR A 269 -5.99 17.69 -24.21
N ASP A 270 -6.53 18.84 -24.62
CA ASP A 270 -7.31 18.99 -25.85
C ASP A 270 -6.46 18.78 -27.12
N VAL A 271 -5.15 19.04 -27.03
CA VAL A 271 -4.21 18.89 -28.15
C VAL A 271 -3.59 17.50 -28.16
N ASN A 272 -3.28 16.94 -26.98
CA ASN A 272 -2.69 15.63 -26.79
C ASN A 272 -3.27 14.92 -25.56
N SER A 273 -4.32 14.14 -25.79
CA SER A 273 -4.96 13.32 -24.74
C SER A 273 -4.19 12.04 -24.40
N SER A 274 -3.21 11.64 -25.23
CA SER A 274 -2.36 10.44 -25.03
C SER A 274 -1.23 10.67 -24.02
N THR A 275 -1.59 11.16 -22.84
CA THR A 275 -0.68 11.37 -21.71
C THR A 275 -1.05 10.46 -20.55
N SER A 276 -0.17 10.28 -19.57
CA SER A 276 -0.49 9.47 -18.38
C SER A 276 -1.66 10.03 -17.57
N VAL A 277 -1.94 11.34 -17.64
CA VAL A 277 -3.09 11.96 -16.95
C VAL A 277 -4.34 11.78 -17.79
N GLY A 278 -4.26 12.09 -19.09
CA GLY A 278 -5.37 11.92 -20.01
C GLY A 278 -5.85 10.47 -20.08
N ALA A 279 -4.92 9.51 -20.10
CA ALA A 279 -5.26 8.10 -20.08
C ALA A 279 -6.07 7.67 -18.86
N ARG A 280 -5.79 8.24 -17.69
CA ARG A 280 -6.55 7.92 -16.47
C ARG A 280 -7.95 8.49 -16.51
N PHE A 281 -8.15 9.67 -17.10
CA PHE A 281 -9.48 10.24 -17.29
C PHE A 281 -10.31 9.38 -18.25
N SER A 282 -9.76 8.99 -19.40
CA SER A 282 -10.46 8.13 -20.36
C SER A 282 -10.78 6.73 -19.79
N ILE A 283 -9.84 6.12 -19.04
CA ILE A 283 -10.08 4.84 -18.34
C ILE A 283 -11.12 4.98 -17.24
N TRP A 284 -11.13 6.09 -16.49
CA TRP A 284 -12.14 6.35 -15.48
C TRP A 284 -13.53 6.50 -16.11
N ALA A 285 -13.65 7.31 -17.16
CA ALA A 285 -14.88 7.51 -17.90
C ALA A 285 -15.40 6.20 -18.52
N SER A 286 -14.51 5.38 -19.08
CA SER A 286 -14.89 4.06 -19.60
C SER A 286 -15.36 3.12 -18.49
N GLY A 287 -14.76 3.19 -17.30
CA GLY A 287 -15.18 2.43 -16.13
C GLY A 287 -16.57 2.84 -15.63
N VAL A 288 -16.89 4.14 -15.59
CA VAL A 288 -18.24 4.63 -15.26
C VAL A 288 -19.25 4.11 -16.27
N ASN A 289 -18.96 4.23 -17.57
CA ASN A 289 -19.83 3.72 -18.62
C ASN A 289 -20.04 2.20 -18.56
N PHE A 290 -18.99 1.47 -18.18
CA PHE A 290 -19.06 0.02 -17.99
C PHE A 290 -20.05 -0.34 -16.87
N ILE A 291 -19.97 0.34 -15.72
CA ILE A 291 -20.82 0.08 -14.56
C ILE A 291 -22.29 0.38 -14.86
N GLU A 292 -22.58 1.46 -15.59
CA GLU A 292 -23.95 1.81 -15.98
C GLU A 292 -24.62 0.74 -16.85
N LYS A 293 -23.82 0.03 -17.66
CA LYS A 293 -24.32 -0.94 -18.66
C LYS A 293 -24.23 -2.39 -18.19
N ASN A 294 -23.45 -2.69 -17.15
CA ASN A 294 -23.21 -4.05 -16.70
C ASN A 294 -23.48 -4.19 -15.19
N ILE A 295 -24.54 -4.93 -14.87
CA ILE A 295 -24.87 -5.31 -13.50
C ILE A 295 -24.38 -6.75 -13.29
N GLY A 296 -23.33 -6.92 -12.48
CA GLY A 296 -22.84 -8.24 -12.07
C GLY A 296 -21.37 -8.49 -12.38
N PHE A 297 -21.03 -9.77 -12.54
CA PHE A 297 -19.67 -10.24 -12.74
C PHE A 297 -19.32 -10.33 -14.23
N SER A 298 -18.31 -9.56 -14.64
CA SER A 298 -17.73 -9.60 -15.99
C SER A 298 -16.28 -10.08 -15.95
N SER A 299 -15.80 -10.65 -17.07
CA SER A 299 -14.41 -11.08 -17.20
C SER A 299 -13.47 -9.87 -17.42
N PRO A 300 -12.15 -10.00 -17.14
CA PRO A 300 -11.18 -8.97 -17.50
C PRO A 300 -11.17 -8.61 -18.98
N ASP A 301 -11.32 -9.61 -19.86
CA ASP A 301 -11.34 -9.42 -21.32
C ASP A 301 -12.55 -8.56 -21.74
N GLU A 302 -13.74 -8.88 -21.23
CA GLU A 302 -14.97 -8.14 -21.49
C GLU A 302 -14.87 -6.68 -21.03
N ARG A 303 -14.35 -6.45 -19.82
CA ARG A 303 -14.10 -5.09 -19.30
C ARG A 303 -13.13 -4.31 -20.17
N THR A 304 -12.08 -4.98 -20.64
CA THR A 304 -11.04 -4.38 -21.48
C THR A 304 -11.61 -4.03 -22.85
N GLU A 305 -12.38 -4.93 -23.46
CA GLU A 305 -13.01 -4.70 -24.76
C GLU A 305 -14.00 -3.53 -24.72
N VAL A 306 -14.91 -3.52 -23.73
CA VAL A 306 -15.87 -2.42 -23.56
C VAL A 306 -15.14 -1.10 -23.32
N SER A 307 -14.10 -1.11 -22.49
CA SER A 307 -13.31 0.10 -22.22
C SER A 307 -12.60 0.62 -23.47
N ARG A 308 -11.97 -0.27 -24.24
CA ARG A 308 -11.31 0.09 -25.51
C ARG A 308 -12.29 0.64 -26.54
N LYS A 309 -13.48 0.04 -26.67
CA LYS A 309 -14.54 0.55 -27.56
C LYS A 309 -14.97 1.97 -27.15
N TYR A 310 -15.17 2.21 -25.85
CA TYR A 310 -15.52 3.53 -25.33
C TYR A 310 -14.42 4.56 -25.60
N ILE A 311 -13.16 4.23 -25.26
CA ILE A 311 -12.01 5.12 -25.45
C ILE A 311 -11.81 5.44 -26.94
N HIS A 312 -11.93 4.45 -27.82
CA HIS A 312 -11.80 4.68 -29.25
C HIS A 312 -12.87 5.63 -29.80
N HIS A 313 -14.07 5.62 -29.23
CA HIS A 313 -15.15 6.51 -29.66
C HIS A 313 -15.02 7.94 -29.12
N ILE A 314 -14.65 8.10 -27.85
CA ILE A 314 -14.61 9.41 -27.17
C ILE A 314 -13.24 10.09 -27.32
N ASP A 315 -12.15 9.35 -27.17
CA ASP A 315 -10.76 9.85 -27.19
C ASP A 315 -9.89 9.04 -28.18
N PRO A 316 -10.16 9.05 -29.49
CA PRO A 316 -9.50 8.18 -30.47
C PRO A 316 -7.97 8.37 -30.55
N LYS A 317 -7.47 9.55 -30.17
CA LYS A 317 -6.03 9.87 -30.15
C LYS A 317 -5.32 9.37 -28.89
N ASN A 318 -6.04 8.84 -27.89
CA ASN A 318 -5.48 8.42 -26.61
C ASN A 318 -4.94 6.98 -26.66
N HIS A 319 -3.84 6.78 -27.38
CA HIS A 319 -3.17 5.49 -27.49
C HIS A 319 -2.65 4.97 -26.13
N THR A 320 -2.36 5.87 -25.19
CA THR A 320 -1.89 5.49 -23.85
C THR A 320 -3.00 4.85 -23.00
N ALA A 321 -4.27 5.25 -23.15
CA ALA A 321 -5.39 4.60 -22.48
C ALA A 321 -5.81 3.28 -23.15
N TYR A 322 -5.64 3.19 -24.46
CA TYR A 322 -6.08 2.04 -25.24
C TYR A 322 -5.25 0.77 -24.96
N ASN A 323 -3.95 0.95 -24.70
CA ASN A 323 -2.99 -0.13 -24.47
C ASN A 323 -2.99 -0.61 -23.02
#